data_AF-A0A317HHM8-F1
#
_entry.id   AF-A0A317HHM8-F1
#
_cell.length_a   1.000
_cell.length_b   1.000
_cell.length_c   1.000
_cell.angle_alpha   90.00
_cell.angle_beta   90.00
_cell.angle_gamma   90.00
#
_symmetry.space_group_name_H-M   'P 1'
#
loop_
_entity.id
_entity.type
_entity.pdbx_description
1 polymer ?
#
loop_
_entity_poly.entity_id
_entity_poly.type
_entity_poly.pdbx_seq_one_letter_code
_entity_poly.pdbx_strand_id
1 'polypeptide(L)'
;MNSTKIQFSREELALMTEAEWILTKNTIIRKAQEMFGLLHQDMHRMINQSSIPIEVKETNAKISRGENYQGLPFVILDYPRLFNKNDTFAIRILFWWAHYFTVTLHLKGKYKNDFLPAVMRNLPQFIENNFYVGVSDDEWIHALEEKAYMPLREIEMKDVKTKLNQQGFLKLTAKIGLIEINQVDEKILNLVQKILMALET
;
A
#
# COMPACT_ATOMS: atom_id res chain seq x y z
N MET A 1 30.08 3.16 39.17
CA MET A 1 29.44 2.95 37.86
C MET A 1 28.69 1.63 37.93
N ASN A 2 27.36 1.67 37.93
CA ASN A 2 26.55 0.46 38.07
C ASN A 2 26.43 -0.17 36.67
N SER A 3 27.21 -1.22 36.42
CA SER A 3 27.13 -2.00 35.18
C SER A 3 25.86 -2.85 35.25
N THR A 4 24.76 -2.37 34.68
CA THR A 4 23.54 -3.15 34.53
C THR A 4 23.88 -4.40 33.71
N LYS A 5 23.84 -5.58 34.33
CA LYS A 5 23.99 -6.86 33.63
C LYS A 5 22.82 -7.00 32.66
N ILE A 6 23.10 -7.14 31.38
CA ILE A 6 22.09 -7.49 30.38
C ILE A 6 21.53 -8.86 30.77
N GLN A 7 20.21 -8.95 30.94
CA GLN A 7 19.48 -10.18 31.25
C GLN A 7 18.41 -10.38 30.18
N PHE A 8 18.30 -11.61 29.68
CA PHE A 8 17.26 -12.00 28.73
C PHE A 8 16.04 -12.53 29.47
N SER A 9 14.85 -12.22 28.96
CA SER A 9 13.59 -12.80 29.43
C SER A 9 13.51 -14.29 29.06
N ARG A 10 12.56 -15.01 29.66
CA ARG A 10 12.33 -16.43 29.30
C ARG A 10 11.85 -16.54 27.85
N GLU A 11 11.02 -15.61 27.42
CA GLU A 11 10.48 -15.54 26.07
C GLU A 11 11.60 -15.26 25.05
N GLU A 12 12.51 -14.34 25.36
CA GLU A 12 13.68 -14.06 24.53
C GLU A 12 14.59 -15.29 24.40
N LEU A 13 14.86 -15.98 25.52
CA LEU A 13 15.66 -17.21 25.51
C LEU A 13 14.99 -18.32 24.69
N ALA A 14 13.67 -18.49 24.82
CA ALA A 14 12.92 -19.47 24.04
C ALA A 14 13.05 -19.18 22.54
N LEU A 15 12.84 -17.92 22.12
CA LEU A 15 12.99 -17.49 20.73
C LEU A 15 14.42 -17.65 20.20
N MET A 16 15.44 -17.47 21.05
CA MET A 16 16.84 -17.71 20.68
C MET A 16 17.16 -19.19 20.46
N THR A 17 16.47 -20.09 21.16
CA THR A 17 16.68 -21.55 21.06
C THR A 17 15.80 -22.23 20.03
N GLU A 18 14.68 -21.61 19.64
CA GLU A 18 13.69 -22.18 18.72
C GLU A 18 13.77 -21.56 17.32
N ALA A 19 14.54 -22.19 16.43
CA ALA A 19 14.71 -21.70 15.06
C ALA A 19 13.43 -21.75 14.20
N GLU A 20 12.44 -22.57 14.58
CA GLU A 20 11.21 -22.79 13.81
C GLU A 20 10.42 -21.51 13.59
N TRP A 21 10.40 -20.59 14.55
CA TRP A 21 9.74 -19.30 14.41
C TRP A 21 10.32 -18.48 13.26
N ILE A 22 11.66 -18.41 13.19
CA ILE A 22 12.37 -17.69 12.13
C ILE A 22 12.19 -18.39 10.77
N LEU A 23 12.25 -19.71 10.73
CA LEU A 23 12.04 -20.48 9.49
C LEU A 23 10.61 -20.32 8.96
N THR A 24 9.62 -20.30 9.84
CA THR A 24 8.20 -20.06 9.51
C THR A 24 8.02 -18.64 8.98
N LYS A 25 8.59 -17.64 9.65
CA LYS A 25 8.60 -16.25 9.17
C LYS A 25 9.18 -16.13 7.76
N ASN A 26 10.36 -16.72 7.53
CA ASN A 26 11.01 -16.71 6.23
C ASN A 26 10.14 -17.37 5.15
N THR A 27 9.44 -18.46 5.50
CA THR A 27 8.52 -19.14 4.60
C THR A 27 7.32 -18.27 4.24
N ILE A 28 6.71 -17.59 5.21
CA ILE A 28 5.59 -16.67 4.96
C ILE A 28 6.02 -15.51 4.08
N ILE A 29 7.18 -14.89 4.35
CA ILE A 29 7.71 -13.80 3.51
C ILE A 29 7.95 -14.27 2.07
N ARG A 30 8.53 -15.46 1.88
CA ARG A 30 8.71 -16.05 0.55
C ARG A 30 7.37 -16.26 -0.16
N LYS A 31 6.37 -16.83 0.51
CA LYS A 31 5.02 -17.01 -0.05
C LYS A 31 4.35 -15.70 -0.43
N ALA A 32 4.51 -14.65 0.39
CA ALA A 32 4.00 -13.32 0.05
C ALA A 32 4.66 -12.74 -1.22
N GLN A 33 5.98 -12.94 -1.39
CA GLN A 33 6.68 -12.55 -2.62
C GLN A 33 6.20 -13.34 -3.84
N GLU A 34 6.03 -14.65 -3.72
CA GLU A 34 5.51 -15.52 -4.79
C GLU A 34 4.09 -15.09 -5.20
N MET A 35 3.21 -14.87 -4.22
CA MET A 35 1.86 -14.35 -4.43
C MET A 35 1.86 -13.02 -5.16
N PHE A 36 2.74 -12.09 -4.79
CA PHE A 36 2.89 -10.80 -5.50
C PHE A 36 3.40 -10.99 -6.93
N GLY A 37 4.24 -11.99 -7.19
CA GLY A 37 4.66 -12.37 -8.53
C GLY A 37 3.49 -12.83 -9.41
N LEU A 38 2.55 -13.60 -8.84
CA LEU A 38 1.33 -14.02 -9.53
C LEU A 38 0.38 -12.84 -9.77
N LEU A 39 0.12 -12.05 -8.73
CA LEU A 39 -0.74 -10.85 -8.81
C LEU A 39 -0.26 -9.86 -9.89
N HIS A 40 1.05 -9.70 -10.04
CA HIS A 40 1.60 -8.85 -11.09
C HIS A 40 1.12 -9.24 -12.49
N GLN A 41 0.98 -10.54 -12.80
CA GLN A 41 0.54 -11.01 -14.11
C GLN A 41 -0.90 -10.56 -14.41
N ASP A 42 -1.78 -10.64 -13.42
CA ASP A 42 -3.17 -10.20 -13.52
C ASP A 42 -3.28 -8.68 -13.61
N MET A 43 -2.54 -7.97 -12.75
CA MET A 43 -2.45 -6.52 -12.79
C MET A 43 -1.93 -6.03 -14.15
N HIS A 44 -0.97 -6.71 -14.78
CA HIS A 44 -0.45 -6.36 -16.09
C HIS A 44 -1.53 -6.35 -17.17
N ARG A 45 -2.41 -7.36 -17.16
CA ARG A 45 -3.55 -7.40 -18.08
C ARG A 45 -4.49 -6.22 -17.86
N MET A 46 -4.85 -5.95 -16.60
CA MET A 46 -5.75 -4.85 -16.22
C MET A 46 -5.17 -3.47 -16.58
N ILE A 47 -3.89 -3.25 -16.28
CA ILE A 47 -3.19 -2.00 -16.54
C ILE A 47 -3.09 -1.74 -18.04
N ASN A 48 -2.76 -2.76 -18.84
CA ASN A 48 -2.70 -2.61 -20.30
C ASN A 48 -4.05 -2.21 -20.91
N GLN A 49 -5.15 -2.72 -20.35
CA GLN A 49 -6.52 -2.42 -20.79
C GLN A 49 -7.07 -1.09 -20.26
N SER A 50 -6.48 -0.52 -19.20
CA SER A 50 -6.93 0.75 -18.62
C SER A 50 -6.63 1.96 -19.51
N SER A 51 -7.18 3.12 -19.19
CA SER A 51 -6.96 4.38 -19.93
C SER A 51 -5.75 5.19 -19.45
N ILE A 52 -4.94 4.67 -18.52
CA ILE A 52 -3.80 5.42 -17.96
C ILE A 52 -2.70 5.68 -19.01
N PRO A 53 -1.84 6.71 -18.84
CA PRO A 53 -0.80 7.06 -19.81
C PRO A 53 0.14 5.90 -20.15
N ILE A 54 0.56 5.83 -21.41
CA ILE A 54 1.39 4.73 -21.92
C ILE A 54 2.71 4.62 -21.15
N GLU A 55 3.33 5.75 -20.80
CA GLU A 55 4.60 5.76 -20.07
C GLU A 55 4.47 5.20 -18.64
N VAL A 56 3.25 5.21 -18.07
CA VAL A 56 2.95 4.57 -16.78
C VAL A 56 2.80 3.06 -16.97
N LYS A 57 2.10 2.63 -18.02
CA LYS A 57 1.88 1.20 -18.34
C LYS A 57 3.18 0.45 -18.62
N GLU A 58 4.11 1.11 -19.31
CA GLU A 58 5.42 0.53 -19.71
C GLU A 58 6.42 0.40 -18.56
N THR A 59 6.09 0.87 -17.36
CA THR A 59 6.98 0.68 -16.19
C THR A 59 7.12 -0.79 -15.81
N ASN A 60 8.29 -1.21 -15.36
CA ASN A 60 8.50 -2.57 -14.86
C ASN A 60 8.03 -2.68 -13.41
N ALA A 61 7.34 -3.76 -13.04
CA ALA A 61 7.00 -4.03 -11.64
C ALA A 61 8.24 -4.14 -10.75
N LYS A 62 8.08 -3.88 -9.45
CA LYS A 62 9.12 -4.12 -8.43
C LYS A 62 8.52 -4.83 -7.24
N ILE A 63 9.08 -5.97 -6.89
CA ILE A 63 8.84 -6.60 -5.60
C ILE A 63 10.04 -6.31 -4.70
N SER A 64 9.80 -5.76 -3.52
CA SER A 64 10.83 -5.48 -2.51
C SER A 64 10.38 -6.02 -1.15
N ARG A 65 11.35 -6.29 -0.28
CA ARG A 65 11.09 -6.73 1.09
C ARG A 65 12.04 -6.03 2.05
N GLY A 66 11.64 -5.95 3.31
CA GLY A 66 12.48 -5.48 4.39
C GLY A 66 12.07 -6.10 5.71
N GLU A 67 12.91 -5.90 6.73
CA GLU A 67 12.74 -6.52 8.05
C GLU A 67 12.39 -5.50 9.15
N ASN A 68 12.30 -4.20 8.81
CA ASN A 68 12.24 -3.12 9.81
C ASN A 68 11.33 -1.95 9.39
N TYR A 69 10.15 -2.22 8.85
CA TYR A 69 9.12 -1.17 8.77
C TYR A 69 8.43 -1.09 10.13
N GLN A 70 8.78 -0.05 10.90
CA GLN A 70 8.43 0.10 12.32
C GLN A 70 8.75 -1.16 13.15
N GLY A 71 9.91 -1.78 12.94
CA GLY A 71 10.33 -2.98 13.68
C GLY A 71 9.83 -4.31 13.10
N LEU A 72 9.05 -4.30 12.01
CA LEU A 72 8.41 -5.50 11.49
C LEU A 72 8.76 -5.80 10.02
N PRO A 73 8.77 -7.09 9.62
CA PRO A 73 8.95 -7.48 8.23
C PRO A 73 7.81 -7.04 7.31
N PHE A 74 8.15 -6.81 6.04
CA PHE A 74 7.17 -6.42 5.03
C PHE A 74 7.61 -6.85 3.63
N VAL A 75 6.63 -6.94 2.73
CA VAL A 75 6.82 -7.13 1.28
C VAL A 75 5.99 -6.08 0.55
N ILE A 76 6.56 -5.44 -0.47
CA ILE A 76 5.89 -4.45 -1.32
C ILE A 76 5.95 -4.91 -2.77
N LEU A 77 4.83 -4.83 -3.48
CA LEU A 77 4.74 -4.82 -4.93
C LEU A 77 4.33 -3.42 -5.39
N ASP A 78 5.16 -2.78 -6.22
CA ASP A 78 4.81 -1.56 -6.93
C ASP A 78 4.61 -1.86 -8.41
N TYR A 79 3.38 -1.69 -8.91
CA TYR A 79 3.06 -1.80 -10.33
C TYR A 79 1.70 -1.19 -10.70
N PRO A 80 1.62 -0.20 -11.62
CA PRO A 80 2.76 0.48 -12.27
C PRO A 80 3.59 1.24 -11.23
N ARG A 81 4.82 1.64 -11.58
CA ARG A 81 5.76 2.27 -10.63
C ARG A 81 6.58 3.40 -11.24
N LEU A 82 5.90 4.43 -11.71
CA LEU A 82 6.57 5.64 -12.16
C LEU A 82 6.91 6.50 -10.94
N PHE A 83 8.20 6.58 -10.62
CA PHE A 83 8.72 7.44 -9.56
C PHE A 83 9.86 8.29 -10.13
N ASN A 84 9.67 9.60 -10.16
CA ASN A 84 10.74 10.55 -10.43
C ASN A 84 10.68 11.71 -9.42
N LYS A 85 11.56 12.70 -9.56
CA LYS A 85 11.66 13.82 -8.60
C LYS A 85 10.35 14.62 -8.47
N ASN A 86 9.64 14.80 -9.57
CA ASN A 86 8.49 15.69 -9.67
C ASN A 86 7.17 14.94 -9.72
N ASP A 87 7.16 13.77 -10.37
CA ASP A 87 5.95 13.01 -10.67
C ASP A 87 6.02 11.60 -10.10
N THR A 88 4.86 11.17 -9.59
CA THR A 88 4.63 9.80 -9.11
C THR A 88 3.33 9.30 -9.70
N PHE A 89 3.36 8.09 -10.25
CA PHE A 89 2.18 7.26 -10.46
C PHE A 89 2.53 5.85 -10.01
N ALA A 90 1.90 5.39 -8.93
CA ALA A 90 2.05 4.02 -8.49
C ALA A 90 0.75 3.42 -7.94
N ILE A 91 0.59 2.13 -8.18
CA ILE A 91 -0.30 1.27 -7.40
C ILE A 91 0.59 0.35 -6.57
N ARG A 92 0.57 0.55 -5.26
CA ARG A 92 1.38 -0.18 -4.28
C ARG A 92 0.52 -1.19 -3.54
N ILE A 93 0.98 -2.43 -3.51
CA ILE A 93 0.46 -3.47 -2.63
C ILE A 93 1.50 -3.71 -1.53
N LEU A 94 1.10 -3.59 -0.28
CA LEU A 94 1.94 -3.87 0.89
C LEU A 94 1.39 -5.08 1.61
N PHE A 95 2.26 -6.03 1.96
CA PHE A 95 2.04 -6.99 3.03
C PHE A 95 2.89 -6.55 4.21
N TRP A 96 2.26 -6.29 5.35
CA TRP A 96 2.96 -5.91 6.57
C TRP A 96 2.70 -6.96 7.66
N TRP A 97 3.79 -7.59 8.11
CA TRP A 97 3.75 -8.69 9.06
C TRP A 97 2.99 -8.31 10.33
N ALA A 98 2.14 -9.23 10.82
CA ALA A 98 1.29 -9.06 12.01
C ALA A 98 0.25 -7.91 11.93
N HIS A 99 0.17 -7.19 10.81
CA HIS A 99 -0.77 -6.10 10.62
C HIS A 99 -1.82 -6.44 9.57
N TYR A 100 -1.55 -6.16 8.30
CA TYR A 100 -2.54 -6.20 7.23
C TYR A 100 -1.87 -6.13 5.86
N PHE A 101 -2.69 -6.27 4.83
CA PHE A 101 -2.34 -5.85 3.48
C PHE A 101 -2.92 -4.46 3.19
N THR A 102 -2.29 -3.72 2.28
CA THR A 102 -2.89 -2.52 1.70
C THR A 102 -2.78 -2.49 0.19
N VAL A 103 -3.73 -1.81 -0.45
CA VAL A 103 -3.65 -1.39 -1.86
C VAL A 103 -3.72 0.13 -1.88
N THR A 104 -2.69 0.79 -2.41
CA THR A 104 -2.55 2.24 -2.39
C THR A 104 -2.36 2.79 -3.80
N LEU A 105 -3.24 3.71 -4.21
CA LEU A 105 -2.97 4.64 -5.31
C LEU A 105 -2.12 5.79 -4.79
N HIS A 106 -0.99 6.08 -5.43
CA HIS A 106 -0.11 7.21 -5.12
C HIS A 106 0.14 8.05 -6.37
N LEU A 107 -0.35 9.29 -6.36
CA LEU A 107 -0.16 10.26 -7.44
C LEU A 107 0.57 11.51 -6.93
N LYS A 108 1.51 12.05 -7.72
CA LYS A 108 2.22 13.30 -7.44
C LYS A 108 2.51 14.03 -8.75
N GLY A 109 2.66 15.36 -8.69
CA GLY A 109 3.04 16.16 -9.84
C GLY A 109 1.96 16.15 -10.91
N LYS A 110 2.35 16.01 -12.18
CA LYS A 110 1.42 16.04 -13.32
C LYS A 110 0.30 15.00 -13.17
N TYR A 111 0.62 13.77 -12.74
CA TYR A 111 -0.37 12.70 -12.62
C TYR A 111 -1.41 12.99 -11.55
N LYS A 112 -1.03 13.67 -10.47
CA LYS A 112 -2.03 14.12 -9.51
C LYS A 112 -2.99 15.11 -10.17
N ASN A 113 -2.46 16.13 -10.84
CA ASN A 113 -3.27 17.18 -11.44
C ASN A 113 -4.20 16.64 -12.52
N ASP A 114 -3.70 15.74 -13.36
CA ASP A 114 -4.45 15.14 -14.48
C ASP A 114 -5.60 14.25 -13.98
N PHE A 115 -5.37 13.46 -12.92
CA PHE A 115 -6.33 12.49 -12.42
C PHE A 115 -7.20 12.99 -11.25
N LEU A 116 -6.85 14.10 -10.60
CA LEU A 116 -7.63 14.63 -9.48
C LEU A 116 -9.11 14.84 -9.84
N PRO A 117 -9.48 15.40 -11.01
CA PRO A 117 -10.89 15.53 -11.40
C PRO A 117 -11.63 14.19 -11.46
N ALA A 118 -11.02 13.15 -12.04
CA ALA A 118 -11.61 11.81 -12.12
C ALA A 118 -11.77 11.17 -10.73
N VAL A 119 -10.73 11.27 -9.89
CA VAL A 119 -10.78 10.81 -8.49
C VAL A 119 -11.90 11.49 -7.71
N MET A 120 -12.06 12.80 -7.88
CA MET A 120 -13.08 13.58 -7.17
C MET A 120 -14.49 13.22 -7.62
N ARG A 121 -14.68 12.99 -8.93
CA ARG A 121 -15.95 12.53 -9.49
C ARG A 121 -16.33 11.14 -8.99
N ASN A 122 -15.34 10.25 -8.86
CA ASN A 122 -15.51 8.86 -8.44
C ASN A 122 -15.26 8.64 -6.93
N LEU A 123 -15.23 9.71 -6.13
CA LEU A 123 -15.01 9.63 -4.68
C LEU A 123 -15.99 8.70 -3.94
N PRO A 124 -17.30 8.63 -4.29
CA PRO A 124 -18.23 7.67 -3.69
C PRO A 124 -17.76 6.22 -3.78
N GLN A 125 -17.16 5.82 -4.91
CA GLN A 125 -16.64 4.46 -5.09
C GLN A 125 -15.51 4.15 -4.11
N PHE A 126 -14.63 5.11 -3.84
CA PHE A 126 -13.57 4.93 -2.84
C PHE A 126 -14.14 4.82 -1.42
N ILE A 127 -15.19 5.59 -1.10
CA ILE A 127 -15.89 5.53 0.18
C ILE A 127 -16.53 4.14 0.39
N GLU A 128 -17.28 3.64 -0.61
CA GLU A 128 -17.92 2.32 -0.57
C GLU A 128 -16.93 1.18 -0.37
N ASN A 129 -15.71 1.34 -0.88
CA ASN A 129 -14.63 0.36 -0.74
C ASN A 129 -13.71 0.64 0.46
N ASN A 130 -14.16 1.44 1.43
CA ASN A 130 -13.47 1.73 2.70
C ASN A 130 -12.04 2.28 2.53
N PHE A 131 -11.81 3.12 1.52
CA PHE A 131 -10.51 3.77 1.34
C PHE A 131 -10.27 4.86 2.40
N TYR A 132 -8.98 5.05 2.68
CA TYR A 132 -8.41 6.10 3.49
C TYR A 132 -7.70 7.10 2.58
N VAL A 133 -7.71 8.38 2.97
CA VAL A 133 -6.92 9.43 2.33
C VAL A 133 -5.70 9.76 3.17
N GLY A 134 -4.53 9.87 2.54
CA GLY A 134 -3.31 10.30 3.20
C GLY A 134 -3.35 11.79 3.53
N VAL A 135 -3.18 12.15 4.81
CA VAL A 135 -3.26 13.53 5.32
C VAL A 135 -1.93 14.08 5.86
N SER A 136 -0.93 13.21 6.01
CA SER A 136 0.47 13.57 6.35
C SER A 136 1.12 14.44 5.28
N ASP A 137 2.18 15.14 5.67
CA ASP A 137 3.11 15.82 4.75
C ASP A 137 4.19 14.86 4.19
N ASP A 138 4.36 13.68 4.83
CA ASP A 138 5.26 12.63 4.35
C ASP A 138 4.50 11.58 3.52
N GLU A 139 4.81 11.53 2.22
CA GLU A 139 4.20 10.61 1.26
C GLU A 139 4.65 9.15 1.44
N TRP A 140 5.68 8.88 2.24
CA TRP A 140 6.25 7.54 2.42
C TRP A 140 5.76 6.81 3.67
N ILE A 141 4.86 7.41 4.45
CA ILE A 141 4.17 6.70 5.53
C ILE A 141 3.16 5.72 4.93
N HIS A 142 3.27 4.43 5.28
CA HIS A 142 2.36 3.37 4.83
C HIS A 142 1.44 2.85 5.94
N ALA A 143 1.77 3.15 7.19
CA ALA A 143 0.97 2.74 8.34
C ALA A 143 -0.28 3.62 8.39
N LEU A 144 -1.45 2.99 8.46
CA LEU A 144 -2.75 3.66 8.59
C LEU A 144 -2.98 4.17 10.01
N GLU A 145 -2.11 5.08 10.44
CA GLU A 145 -2.21 5.80 11.71
C GLU A 145 -3.04 7.08 11.54
N GLU A 146 -3.79 7.48 12.57
CA GLU A 146 -4.72 8.62 12.53
C GLU A 146 -4.07 9.93 12.08
N LYS A 147 -2.79 10.14 12.43
CA LYS A 147 -2.04 11.34 12.04
C LYS A 147 -1.64 11.35 10.56
N ALA A 148 -1.61 10.18 9.92
CA ALA A 148 -1.16 10.02 8.54
C ALA A 148 -2.29 9.73 7.57
N TYR A 149 -3.38 9.12 8.04
CA TYR A 149 -4.51 8.68 7.23
C TYR A 149 -5.84 8.92 7.92
N MET A 150 -6.83 9.33 7.14
CA MET A 150 -8.22 9.47 7.59
C MET A 150 -9.14 8.60 6.73
N PRO A 151 -10.11 7.87 7.30
CA PRO A 151 -11.13 7.16 6.53
C PRO A 151 -11.93 8.14 5.68
N LEU A 152 -12.11 7.88 4.38
CA LEU A 152 -12.86 8.78 3.50
C LEU A 152 -14.33 8.96 3.92
N ARG A 153 -14.91 7.96 4.59
CA ARG A 153 -16.29 8.01 5.10
C ARG A 153 -16.47 8.96 6.29
N GLU A 154 -15.39 9.32 6.97
CA GLU A 154 -15.40 10.11 8.21
C GLU A 154 -15.03 11.58 7.99
N ILE A 155 -14.62 11.94 6.77
CA ILE A 155 -14.24 13.30 6.39
C ILE A 155 -15.33 13.94 5.54
N GLU A 156 -15.69 15.19 5.84
CA GLU A 156 -16.66 15.90 5.02
C GLU A 156 -16.10 16.12 3.62
N MET A 157 -16.95 15.97 2.59
CA MET A 157 -16.52 16.05 1.20
C MET A 157 -15.81 17.38 0.87
N LYS A 158 -16.25 18.50 1.46
CA LYS A 158 -15.62 19.81 1.27
C LYS A 158 -14.16 19.85 1.77
N ASP A 159 -13.88 19.13 2.85
CA ASP A 159 -12.57 19.09 3.49
C ASP A 159 -11.63 18.16 2.72
N VAL A 160 -12.15 17.03 2.21
CA VAL A 160 -11.41 16.19 1.25
C VAL A 160 -10.97 17.04 0.05
N LYS A 161 -11.88 17.80 -0.55
CA LYS A 161 -11.56 18.59 -1.74
C LYS A 161 -10.48 19.62 -1.46
N THR A 162 -10.59 20.33 -0.34
CA THR A 162 -9.63 21.36 0.06
C THR A 162 -8.26 20.74 0.31
N LYS A 163 -8.19 19.65 1.07
CA LYS A 163 -6.94 18.96 1.40
C LYS A 163 -6.25 18.39 0.18
N LEU A 164 -7.00 17.71 -0.71
CA LEU A 164 -6.45 17.13 -1.93
C LEU A 164 -5.93 18.20 -2.89
N ASN A 165 -6.51 19.40 -2.93
CA ASN A 165 -5.95 20.49 -3.73
C ASN A 165 -4.68 21.11 -3.12
N GLN A 166 -4.54 21.11 -1.80
CA GLN A 166 -3.41 21.74 -1.12
C GLN A 166 -2.16 20.85 -0.99
N GLN A 167 -2.33 19.54 -0.85
CA GLN A 167 -1.18 18.63 -0.71
C GLN A 167 -0.34 18.53 -1.99
N GLY A 168 0.94 18.19 -1.86
CA GLY A 168 1.81 17.94 -3.03
C GLY A 168 1.55 16.61 -3.75
N PHE A 169 0.87 15.68 -3.08
CA PHE A 169 0.58 14.33 -3.56
C PHE A 169 -0.85 13.92 -3.18
N LEU A 170 -1.31 12.79 -3.71
CA LEU A 170 -2.56 12.12 -3.39
C LEU A 170 -2.22 10.68 -3.04
N LYS A 171 -2.69 10.21 -1.89
CA LYS A 171 -2.69 8.79 -1.54
C LYS A 171 -4.08 8.34 -1.15
N LEU A 172 -4.59 7.33 -1.84
CA LEU A 172 -5.83 6.63 -1.49
C LEU A 172 -5.48 5.18 -1.19
N THR A 173 -5.77 4.72 0.03
CA THR A 173 -5.35 3.39 0.50
C THR A 173 -6.52 2.59 1.04
N ALA A 174 -6.68 1.35 0.58
CA ALA A 174 -7.59 0.38 1.18
C ALA A 174 -6.79 -0.63 2.03
N LYS A 175 -7.39 -1.09 3.13
CA LYS A 175 -6.82 -2.07 4.08
C LYS A 175 -7.53 -3.42 3.91
N ILE A 176 -6.78 -4.52 3.93
CA ILE A 176 -7.31 -5.88 3.95
C ILE A 176 -6.73 -6.62 5.16
N GLY A 177 -7.57 -7.21 6.00
CA GLY A 177 -7.13 -7.87 7.23
C GLY A 177 -6.47 -9.22 6.97
N LEU A 178 -5.56 -9.66 7.85
CA LEU A 178 -4.90 -10.97 7.72
C LEU A 178 -5.86 -12.17 7.90
N ILE A 179 -7.02 -11.96 8.53
CA ILE A 179 -8.06 -13.00 8.66
C ILE A 179 -8.58 -13.43 7.28
N GLU A 180 -8.45 -12.58 6.28
CA GLU A 180 -8.96 -12.76 4.92
C GLU A 180 -7.91 -13.37 3.97
N ILE A 181 -6.83 -13.94 4.50
CA ILE A 181 -5.64 -14.34 3.73
C ILE A 181 -5.91 -15.32 2.59
N ASN A 182 -6.92 -16.19 2.70
CA ASN A 182 -7.24 -17.18 1.66
C ASN A 182 -7.92 -16.58 0.42
N GLN A 183 -8.35 -15.31 0.48
CA GLN A 183 -9.01 -14.59 -0.62
C GLN A 183 -8.35 -13.23 -0.87
N VAL A 184 -7.13 -13.03 -0.33
CA VAL A 184 -6.48 -11.72 -0.33
C VAL A 184 -6.09 -11.28 -1.74
N ASP A 185 -5.74 -12.23 -2.59
CA ASP A 185 -5.44 -12.03 -4.00
C ASP A 185 -6.64 -11.49 -4.78
N GLU A 186 -7.81 -12.13 -4.68
CA GLU A 186 -9.05 -11.67 -5.32
C GLU A 186 -9.43 -10.26 -4.84
N LYS A 187 -9.31 -10.00 -3.54
CA LYS A 187 -9.59 -8.67 -2.95
C LYS A 187 -8.63 -7.60 -3.44
N ILE A 188 -7.33 -7.92 -3.51
CA ILE A 188 -6.32 -7.01 -4.06
C ILE A 188 -6.68 -6.67 -5.51
N LEU A 189 -6.93 -7.67 -6.36
CA LEU A 189 -7.27 -7.44 -7.77
C LEU A 189 -8.56 -6.63 -7.92
N ASN A 190 -9.58 -6.90 -7.10
CA ASN A 190 -10.80 -6.11 -7.10
C ASN A 190 -10.51 -4.63 -6.77
N LEU A 191 -9.73 -4.35 -5.74
CA LEU A 191 -9.37 -2.97 -5.36
C LEU A 191 -8.53 -2.28 -6.44
N VAL A 192 -7.59 -3.00 -7.08
CA VAL A 192 -6.83 -2.48 -8.23
C VAL A 192 -7.78 -2.13 -9.37
N GLN A 193 -8.78 -2.98 -9.66
CA GLN A 193 -9.78 -2.71 -10.69
C GLN A 193 -10.58 -1.46 -10.37
N LYS A 194 -11.03 -1.32 -9.11
CA LYS A 194 -11.75 -0.12 -8.65
C LYS A 194 -10.90 1.13 -8.82
N ILE A 195 -9.61 1.07 -8.47
CA ILE A 195 -8.70 2.20 -8.70
C ILE A 195 -8.66 2.55 -10.19
N LEU A 196 -8.40 1.59 -11.07
CA LEU A 196 -8.27 1.85 -12.51
C LEU A 196 -9.57 2.42 -13.11
N MET A 197 -10.73 1.84 -12.80
CA MET A 197 -12.02 2.34 -13.26
C MET A 197 -12.30 3.76 -12.76
N ALA A 198 -11.91 4.10 -11.52
CA ALA A 198 -12.12 5.43 -10.98
C ALA A 198 -11.23 6.50 -11.64
N LEU A 199 -10.16 6.10 -12.32
CA LEU A 199 -9.26 6.96 -13.07
C LEU A 199 -9.68 7.13 -14.54
N GLU A 200 -10.66 6.36 -15.02
CA GLU A 200 -11.20 6.53 -16.37
C GLU A 200 -11.91 7.89 -16.49
N THR A 201 -11.54 8.63 -17.53
CA THR A 201 -12.08 9.96 -17.87
C THR A 201 -13.47 9.90 -18.47
#